data_AF-A0A7X1KMW1-F1
#
_entry.id   AF-A0A7X1KMW1-F1
#
_cell.length_a   1.000
_cell.length_b   1.000
_cell.length_c   1.000
_cell.angle_alpha   90.00
_cell.angle_beta   90.00
_cell.angle_gamma   90.00
#
_symmetry.space_group_name_H-M   'P 1'
#
loop_
_entity.id
_entity.type
_entity.pdbx_description
1 polymer ?
#
loop_
_entity_poly.entity_id
_entity_poly.type
_entity_poly.pdbx_seq_one_letter_code
_entity_poly.pdbx_strand_id
1 'polypeptide(L)'
;MRKWHRWISVFFGIFLLWIAITGVLSQVPLWGEVLGGGKEQNAGPPPMPAGFVCPETMTCRPKPQRPQGWLNVGLIHHLHSGESFGPFGTIIATFAGLAMIFFSFSGLWLYISMWRNRSSKNLKPGWFWK
;
A
#
# COMPACT_ATOMS: atom_id res chain seq x y z
N MET A 1 0.42 -28.45 5.02
CA MET A 1 0.85 -27.07 5.35
C MET A 1 2.06 -26.58 4.54
N ARG A 2 3.24 -27.24 4.55
CA ARG A 2 4.46 -26.72 3.87
C ARG A 2 4.34 -26.52 2.35
N LYS A 3 3.71 -27.46 1.62
CA LYS A 3 3.51 -27.36 0.16
C LYS A 3 2.69 -26.12 -0.24
N TRP A 4 1.56 -25.91 0.44
CA TRP A 4 0.66 -24.78 0.22
C TRP A 4 1.33 -23.45 0.58
N HIS A 5 1.96 -23.38 1.75
CA HIS A 5 2.67 -22.17 2.17
C HIS A 5 3.73 -21.74 1.15
N ARG A 6 4.50 -22.66 0.57
CA ARG A 6 5.53 -22.28 -0.41
C ARG A 6 4.96 -21.73 -1.72
N TRP A 7 3.93 -22.35 -2.27
CA TRP A 7 3.29 -21.87 -3.50
C TRP A 7 2.62 -20.51 -3.29
N ILE A 8 1.86 -20.38 -2.19
CA ILE A 8 1.17 -19.15 -1.83
C ILE A 8 2.19 -18.05 -1.54
N SER A 9 3.25 -18.31 -0.76
CA SER A 9 4.24 -17.28 -0.41
C SER A 9 5.04 -16.75 -1.59
N VAL A 10 5.34 -17.56 -2.61
CA VAL A 10 6.03 -17.05 -3.82
C VAL A 10 5.09 -16.18 -4.65
N PHE A 11 3.86 -16.65 -4.88
CA PHE A 11 2.88 -15.91 -5.67
C PHE A 11 2.44 -14.62 -4.96
N PHE A 12 1.93 -14.73 -3.74
CA PHE A 12 1.47 -13.58 -2.96
C PHE A 12 2.62 -12.74 -2.43
N GLY A 13 3.85 -13.25 -2.32
CA GLY A 13 5.01 -12.45 -1.92
C GLY A 13 5.29 -11.30 -2.89
N ILE A 14 5.06 -11.50 -4.19
CA ILE A 14 5.17 -10.45 -5.21
C ILE A 14 4.09 -9.38 -4.99
N PHE A 15 2.84 -9.80 -4.77
CA PHE A 15 1.74 -8.87 -4.49
C PHE A 15 1.91 -8.14 -3.15
N LEU A 16 2.41 -8.81 -2.12
CA LEU A 16 2.70 -8.20 -0.81
C LEU A 16 3.81 -7.16 -0.94
N LEU A 17 4.87 -7.46 -1.70
CA LEU A 17 5.92 -6.49 -1.99
C LEU A 17 5.36 -5.28 -2.75
N TRP A 18 4.56 -5.52 -3.79
CA TRP A 18 3.90 -4.46 -4.55
C TRP A 18 3.03 -3.57 -3.65
N ILE A 19 2.12 -4.16 -2.87
CA ILE A 19 1.21 -3.44 -1.97
C ILE A 19 2.00 -2.65 -0.93
N ALA A 20 3.04 -3.24 -0.33
CA ALA A 20 3.89 -2.57 0.65
C ALA A 20 4.62 -1.37 0.05
N ILE A 21 5.17 -1.50 -1.17
CA ILE A 21 5.80 -0.39 -1.90
C ILE A 21 4.77 0.70 -2.17
N THR A 22 3.60 0.37 -2.73
CA THR A 22 2.57 1.38 -3.03
C THR A 22 2.03 2.05 -1.77
N GLY A 23 1.92 1.33 -0.66
CA GLY A 23 1.49 1.87 0.63
C GLY A 23 2.48 2.88 1.18
N VAL A 24 3.79 2.56 1.17
CA VAL A 24 4.83 3.52 1.60
C VAL A 24 4.86 4.73 0.67
N LEU A 25 4.76 4.53 -0.65
CA LEU A 25 4.73 5.63 -1.62
C LEU A 25 3.51 6.54 -1.45
N SER A 26 2.35 6.01 -1.06
CA SER A 26 1.15 6.83 -0.81
C SER A 26 1.30 7.80 0.36
N GLN A 27 2.27 7.58 1.25
CA GLN A 27 2.54 8.46 2.38
C GLN A 27 3.52 9.59 2.05
N VAL A 28 4.12 9.61 0.85
CA VAL A 28 5.09 10.65 0.42
C VAL A 28 4.57 12.08 0.58
N PRO A 29 3.30 12.43 0.25
CA PRO A 29 2.78 13.79 0.45
C PRO A 29 2.85 14.22 1.93
N LEU A 30 2.57 13.29 2.84
CA LEU A 30 2.61 13.53 4.28
C LEU A 30 4.05 13.77 4.79
N TRP A 31 5.04 13.06 4.24
CA TRP A 31 6.45 13.33 4.55
C TRP A 31 6.90 14.68 4.04
N GLY A 32 6.31 15.15 2.92
CA GLY A 32 6.44 16.53 2.47
C GLY A 32 6.03 17.51 3.56
N GLU A 33 4.86 17.31 4.19
CA GLU A 33 4.39 18.16 5.29
C GLU A 33 5.26 18.08 6.55
N VAL A 34 5.71 16.88 6.92
CA VAL A 34 6.55 16.66 8.11
C VAL A 34 7.96 17.26 7.95
N LEU A 35 8.49 17.29 6.72
CA LEU A 35 9.84 17.79 6.40
C LEU A 35 9.86 19.28 5.98
N GLY A 36 8.74 20.00 6.10
CA GLY A 36 8.67 21.46 5.91
C GLY A 36 7.99 21.95 4.64
N GLY A 37 7.38 21.07 3.85
CA GLY A 37 6.38 21.44 2.85
C GLY A 37 5.11 21.94 3.54
N GLY A 38 4.52 23.04 3.06
CA GLY A 38 3.31 23.60 3.67
C GLY A 38 2.22 22.54 3.80
N LYS A 39 1.46 22.57 4.91
CA LYS A 39 0.34 21.67 5.13
C LYS A 39 -0.60 21.73 3.93
N GLU A 40 -0.65 20.67 3.13
CA GLU A 40 -1.80 20.38 2.29
C GLU A 40 -2.87 19.86 3.26
N GLN A 41 -3.42 20.80 4.03
CA GLN A 41 -4.58 20.57 4.84
C GLN A 41 -5.57 19.82 3.95
N ASN A 42 -6.12 18.74 4.49
CA ASN A 42 -7.40 18.19 4.08
C ASN A 42 -8.48 19.28 4.25
N ALA A 43 -8.33 20.41 3.56
CA ALA A 43 -9.42 21.23 3.16
C ALA A 43 -10.26 20.28 2.32
N GLY A 44 -11.48 20.00 2.80
CA GLY A 44 -12.51 19.54 1.89
C GLY A 44 -12.48 20.40 0.62
N PRO A 45 -12.96 19.87 -0.52
CA PRO A 45 -12.90 20.60 -1.79
C PRO A 45 -13.27 22.06 -1.52
N PRO A 46 -12.42 23.03 -1.92
CA PRO A 46 -12.66 24.42 -1.62
C PRO A 46 -14.11 24.71 -1.96
N PRO A 47 -14.86 25.42 -1.09
CA PRO A 47 -16.25 25.72 -1.38
C PRO A 47 -16.27 26.30 -2.80
N MET A 48 -17.04 25.66 -3.70
CA MET A 48 -17.09 26.13 -5.08
C MET A 48 -17.37 27.63 -5.03
N PRO A 49 -16.56 28.46 -5.71
CA PRO A 49 -16.79 29.90 -5.67
C PRO A 49 -18.25 30.13 -6.08
N ALA A 50 -18.97 30.94 -5.29
CA ALA A 50 -20.37 31.20 -5.53
C ALA A 50 -20.52 31.74 -6.97
N GLY A 51 -21.09 30.93 -7.87
CA GLY A 51 -21.18 31.24 -9.30
C GLY A 51 -20.27 30.43 -10.23
N PHE A 52 -19.63 29.33 -9.80
CA PHE A 52 -18.98 28.41 -10.74
C PHE A 52 -20.02 27.78 -11.68
N VAL A 53 -20.12 28.31 -12.90
CA VAL A 53 -20.91 27.75 -13.99
C VAL A 53 -20.02 26.77 -14.75
N CYS A 54 -20.49 25.54 -14.90
CA CYS A 54 -19.75 24.55 -15.69
C CYS A 54 -19.69 25.01 -17.15
N PRO A 55 -18.49 25.13 -17.76
CA PRO A 55 -18.39 25.51 -19.15
C PRO A 55 -19.01 24.43 -20.05
N GLU A 56 -19.60 24.83 -21.17
CA GLU A 56 -20.31 23.93 -22.11
C GLU A 56 -19.43 22.81 -22.69
N THR A 57 -18.10 22.95 -22.62
CA THR A 57 -17.12 21.95 -23.06
C THR A 57 -16.79 20.89 -22.00
N MET A 58 -17.33 21.00 -20.78
CA MET A 58 -17.04 20.08 -19.66
C MET A 58 -18.31 19.54 -19.01
N THR A 59 -18.25 18.30 -18.53
CA THR A 59 -19.30 17.71 -17.69
C THR A 59 -18.86 17.74 -16.23
N CYS A 60 -19.31 18.75 -15.49
CA CYS A 60 -19.08 18.83 -14.05
C CYS A 60 -20.02 17.85 -13.34
N ARG A 61 -19.48 16.72 -12.86
CA ARG A 61 -20.24 15.80 -12.00
C ARG A 61 -20.01 16.17 -10.54
N PRO A 62 -21.07 16.43 -9.75
CA PRO A 62 -20.90 16.56 -8.31
C PRO A 62 -20.30 15.27 -7.75
N LYS A 63 -19.40 15.39 -6.76
CA LYS A 63 -18.87 14.21 -6.06
C LYS A 63 -20.08 13.44 -5.51
N PRO A 64 -20.30 12.17 -5.91
CA PRO A 64 -21.43 11.42 -5.41
C PRO A 64 -21.33 11.34 -3.89
N GLN A 65 -22.36 11.84 -3.21
CA GLN A 65 -22.55 11.64 -1.78
C GLN A 65 -22.85 10.16 -1.61
N ARG A 66 -21.80 9.34 -1.42
CA ARG A 66 -21.99 7.89 -1.29
C ARG A 66 -22.89 7.64 -0.08
N PRO A 67 -24.02 6.94 -0.24
CA PRO A 67 -24.80 6.51 0.91
C PRO A 67 -23.90 5.69 1.81
N GLN A 68 -24.04 5.91 3.12
CA GLN A 68 -23.30 5.24 4.18
C GLN A 68 -23.74 3.76 4.24
N GLY A 69 -23.32 2.98 3.25
CA GLY A 69 -23.51 1.54 3.24
C GLY A 69 -22.72 0.88 4.37
N TRP A 70 -23.03 -0.39 4.65
CA TRP A 70 -22.39 -1.17 5.73
C TRP A 70 -20.85 -1.22 5.65
N LEU A 71 -20.27 -1.04 4.45
CA LEU A 71 -18.83 -0.90 4.24
C LEU A 71 -18.47 0.58 4.03
N ASN A 72 -18.16 1.27 5.12
CA ASN A 72 -17.61 2.62 5.10
C ASN A 72 -16.20 2.63 4.50
N VAL A 73 -16.10 2.67 3.16
CA VAL A 73 -14.81 2.68 2.43
C VAL A 73 -13.89 3.81 2.91
N GLY A 74 -14.46 4.98 3.22
CA GLY A 74 -13.71 6.10 3.79
C GLY A 74 -13.10 5.78 5.16
N LEU A 75 -13.87 5.17 6.06
CA LEU A 75 -13.38 4.76 7.38
C LEU A 75 -12.25 3.71 7.26
N ILE A 76 -12.43 2.72 6.39
CA ILE A 76 -11.42 1.69 6.13
C ILE A 76 -10.12 2.34 5.63
N HIS A 77 -10.23 3.33 4.74
CA HIS A 77 -9.07 4.05 4.23
C HIS A 77 -8.32 4.80 5.34
N HIS A 78 -9.02 5.57 6.18
CA HIS A 78 -8.39 6.32 7.28
C HIS A 78 -7.79 5.42 8.36
N LEU A 79 -8.37 4.23 8.57
CA LEU A 79 -7.82 3.28 9.54
C LEU A 79 -6.59 2.58 8.97
N HIS A 80 -6.61 2.24 7.68
CA HIS A 80 -5.49 1.60 7.00
C HIS A 80 -4.30 2.54 6.81
N SER A 81 -4.53 3.82 6.50
CA SER A 81 -3.45 4.81 6.37
C SER A 81 -2.83 5.24 7.70
N GLY A 82 -3.48 4.92 8.83
CA GLY A 82 -3.05 5.31 10.17
C GLY A 82 -3.47 6.75 10.54
N GLU A 83 -4.13 7.49 9.65
CA GLU A 83 -4.61 8.85 9.89
C GLU A 83 -5.61 8.94 11.05
N SER A 84 -6.35 7.85 11.32
CA SER A 84 -7.29 7.79 12.45
C SER A 84 -6.62 8.05 13.80
N PHE A 85 -5.31 7.81 13.92
CA PHE A 85 -4.51 8.04 15.13
C PHE A 85 -3.61 9.29 15.01
N GLY A 86 -3.82 10.13 13.99
CA GLY A 86 -3.02 11.32 13.73
C GLY A 86 -1.59 11.02 13.25
N PRO A 87 -0.66 11.98 13.39
CA PRO A 87 0.70 11.87 12.84
C PRO A 87 1.51 10.68 13.36
N PHE A 88 1.24 10.22 14.59
CA PHE A 88 1.90 9.04 15.14
C PHE A 88 1.46 7.75 14.44
N GLY A 89 0.17 7.62 14.12
CA GLY A 89 -0.35 6.45 13.42
C GLY A 89 0.22 6.30 12.02
N THR A 90 0.37 7.42 11.30
CA THR A 90 0.97 7.43 9.96
C THR A 90 2.44 7.05 10.00
N ILE A 91 3.22 7.56 10.96
CA ILE A 91 4.64 7.19 11.15
C ILE A 91 4.78 5.68 11.40
N ILE A 92 3.97 5.12 12.31
CA ILE A 92 3.98 3.69 12.61
C ILE A 92 3.60 2.88 11.36
N ALA A 93 2.59 3.32 10.60
CA ALA A 93 2.19 2.69 9.36
C ALA A 93 3.31 2.74 8.30
N THR A 94 4.07 3.83 8.19
CA THR A 94 5.23 3.92 7.29
C THR A 94 6.31 2.90 7.68
N PHE A 95 6.67 2.84 8.96
CA PHE A 95 7.69 1.90 9.43
C PHE A 95 7.24 0.45 9.25
N ALA A 96 5.97 0.15 9.49
CA ALA A 96 5.39 -1.16 9.22
C ALA A 96 5.47 -1.52 7.73
N GLY A 97 5.19 -0.57 6.83
CA GLY A 97 5.36 -0.73 5.38
C GLY A 97 6.80 -1.01 4.98
N LEU A 98 7.76 -0.24 5.51
CA LEU A 98 9.20 -0.45 5.28
C LEU A 98 9.67 -1.83 5.79
N ALA A 99 9.21 -2.24 6.97
CA ALA A 99 9.50 -3.57 7.51
C ALA A 99 8.93 -4.68 6.61
N MET A 100 7.71 -4.52 6.09
CA MET A 100 7.10 -5.46 5.14
C MET A 100 7.86 -5.56 3.82
N ILE A 101 8.38 -4.44 3.29
CA ILE A 101 9.26 -4.43 2.12
C ILE A 101 10.52 -5.25 2.42
N PHE A 102 11.18 -4.98 3.54
CA PHE A 102 12.38 -5.69 3.97
C PHE A 102 12.14 -7.20 4.11
N PHE A 103 11.07 -7.61 4.80
CA PHE A 103 10.75 -9.03 4.97
C PHE A 103 10.38 -9.73 3.66
N SER A 104 9.71 -9.02 2.74
CA SER A 104 9.37 -9.55 1.42
C SER A 104 10.63 -9.81 0.58
N PHE A 105 11.57 -8.87 0.55
CA PHE A 105 12.86 -9.05 -0.12
C PHE A 105 13.70 -10.16 0.54
N SER A 106 13.79 -10.15 1.87
CA SER A 106 14.54 -11.16 2.63
C SER A 106 14.00 -12.57 2.40
N GLY A 107 12.67 -12.74 2.43
CA GLY A 107 12.03 -14.02 2.17
C GLY A 107 12.28 -14.53 0.75
N LEU A 108 12.19 -13.66 -0.25
CA LEU A 108 12.50 -14.01 -1.64
C LEU A 108 13.98 -14.37 -1.81
N TRP A 109 14.88 -13.59 -1.22
CA TRP A 109 16.32 -13.84 -1.25
C TRP A 109 16.68 -15.20 -0.64
N LEU A 110 16.09 -15.52 0.51
CA LEU A 110 16.29 -16.80 1.19
C LEU A 110 15.76 -17.99 0.36
N TYR A 111 14.65 -17.81 -0.35
CA TYR A 111 14.16 -18.81 -1.30
C TYR A 111 15.13 -19.02 -2.47
N ILE A 112 15.64 -17.94 -3.07
CA ILE A 112 16.62 -17.98 -4.16
C ILE A 112 17.94 -18.60 -3.69
N SER A 113 18.42 -18.27 -2.49
CA SER A 113 19.68 -18.81 -1.96
C SER A 113 19.60 -20.32 -1.75
N MET A 114 18.49 -20.82 -1.20
CA MET A 114 18.24 -22.26 -1.08
C MET A 114 18.15 -22.95 -2.43
N TRP A 115 17.51 -22.31 -3.40
CA TRP A 115 17.45 -22.82 -4.78
C TRP A 115 18.84 -22.98 -5.38
N ARG A 116 19.64 -21.90 -5.35
CA ARG A 116 21.00 -21.87 -5.90
C ARG A 116 21.90 -22.90 -5.24
N ASN A 117 21.83 -23.04 -3.92
CA ASN A 117 22.61 -24.01 -3.15
C ASN A 117 22.25 -25.47 -3.46
N ARG A 118 21.02 -25.77 -3.89
CA ARG A 118 20.65 -27.12 -4.33
C ARG A 118 21.03 -27.39 -5.77
N SER A 119 20.92 -26.37 -6.63
CA SER A 119 21.41 -26.43 -8.00
C SER A 119 22.91 -26.68 -8.05
N SER A 120 23.70 -26.05 -7.18
CA SER A 120 25.16 -26.27 -7.11
C SER A 120 25.53 -27.66 -6.59
N LYS A 121 24.66 -28.28 -5.79
CA LYS A 121 24.86 -29.63 -5.22
C LYS A 121 24.27 -30.75 -6.07
N ASN A 122 23.81 -30.48 -7.31
CA ASN A 122 23.10 -31.44 -8.17
C ASN A 122 21.95 -32.19 -7.47
N LEU A 123 21.34 -31.56 -6.46
CA LEU A 123 20.16 -32.12 -5.80
C LEU A 123 18.96 -31.85 -6.71
N LYS A 124 18.07 -32.85 -6.85
CA LYS A 124 16.90 -32.81 -7.75
C LYS A 124 16.23 -31.43 -7.73
N PRO A 125 16.31 -30.61 -8.81
CA PRO A 125 15.79 -29.25 -8.82
C PRO A 125 14.26 -29.28 -8.80
N GLY A 126 13.68 -29.23 -7.61
CA GLY A 126 12.25 -29.13 -7.42
C GLY A 126 11.88 -27.68 -7.19
N TRP A 127 11.20 -27.04 -8.17
CA TRP A 127 10.63 -25.70 -8.03
C TRP A 127 9.96 -25.53 -6.65
N PHE A 128 9.25 -26.57 -6.23
CA PHE A 128 8.66 -26.66 -4.92
C PHE A 128 8.94 -28.04 -4.33
N TRP A 129 10.15 -28.23 -3.77
CA TRP A 129 10.57 -29.42 -2.98
C TRP A 129 9.38 -30.12 -2.27
N LYS A 130 9.27 -31.44 -2.47
CA LYS A 130 8.31 -32.31 -1.77
C LYS A 130 8.48 -32.21 -0.25
#